data_AF-A0A3N7C592-F1
#
_entry.id   AF-A0A3N7C592-F1
#
_cell.length_a   1.000
_cell.length_b   1.000
_cell.length_c   1.000
_cell.angle_alpha   90.00
_cell.angle_beta   90.00
_cell.angle_gamma   90.00
#
_symmetry.space_group_name_H-M   'P 1'
#
loop_
_entity.id
_entity.type
_entity.pdbx_description
1 polymer ?
#
loop_
_entity_poly.entity_id
_entity_poly.type
_entity_poly.pdbx_seq_one_letter_code
_entity_poly.pdbx_strand_id
1 'polypeptide(L)' 'MNYLKSKNLGGAFFWEFSGDDSNASLLKAISDGLK' A
#
# COMPACT_ATOMS: atom_id res chain seq x y z
N MET A 1 -2.69 -6.06 -3.23
CA MET A 1 -2.33 -6.47 -1.85
C MET A 1 -2.79 -7.90 -1.54
N ASN A 2 -2.53 -8.87 -2.42
CA ASN A 2 -3.13 -10.21 -2.34
C ASN A 2 -2.63 -11.03 -1.14
N TYR A 3 -1.35 -10.88 -0.79
CA TYR A 3 -0.76 -11.57 0.36
C TYR A 3 -1.43 -11.19 1.67
N LEU A 4 -1.66 -9.90 1.92
CA LEU A 4 -2.29 -9.46 3.16
C LEU A 4 -3.74 -9.95 3.28
N LYS A 5 -4.49 -9.90 2.17
CA LYS A 5 -5.85 -10.44 2.09
C LYS A 5 -5.89 -11.95 2.36
N SER A 6 -4.97 -12.72 1.77
CA SER A 6 -4.92 -14.18 1.98
C SER A 6 -4.50 -14.59 3.40
N LYS A 7 -3.88 -13.67 4.15
CA LYS A 7 -3.44 -13.88 5.53
C LYS A 7 -4.35 -13.19 6.57
N ASN A 8 -5.44 -12.56 6.14
CA ASN A 8 -6.34 -11.77 6.98
C ASN A 8 -5.60 -10.74 7.86
N LEU A 9 -4.64 -10.03 7.27
CA LEU A 9 -3.86 -8.99 7.96
C LEU A 9 -4.62 -7.65 7.91
N GLY A 10 -4.52 -6.87 8.99
CA GLY A 10 -5.32 -5.64 9.17
C GLY A 10 -4.92 -4.43 8.31
N GLY A 11 -3.78 -4.47 7.62
CA GLY A 11 -3.34 -3.36 6.78
C GLY A 11 -1.88 -3.45 6.35
N ALA A 12 -1.44 -2.43 5.62
CA ALA A 12 -0.06 -2.29 5.17
C ALA A 12 0.50 -0.93 5.60
N PHE A 13 1.82 -0.89 5.80
CA PHE A 13 2.59 0.31 6.08
C PHE A 13 3.83 0.30 5.18
N PHE A 14 4.31 1.48 4.81
CA PHE A 14 5.60 1.62 4.14
C PHE A 14 6.35 2.83 4.70
N TRP A 15 7.68 2.75 4.63
CA TRP A 15 8.60 3.79 5.08
C TRP A 15 9.44 4.21 3.87
N GLU A 16 9.35 5.44 3.35
CA GLU A 16 8.53 6.58 3.81
C GLU A 16 7.97 7.40 2.63
N PHE A 17 7.20 8.45 2.92
CA PHE A 17 6.44 9.19 1.91
C PHE A 17 7.30 9.95 0.89
N SER A 18 8.43 10.54 1.30
CA SER A 18 9.33 11.29 0.41
C SER A 18 10.03 10.43 -0.63
N GLY A 19 10.00 9.10 -0.45
CA GLY A 19 10.44 8.12 -1.44
C GLY A 19 9.40 7.75 -2.50
N ASP A 20 8.14 8.22 -2.38
CA ASP A 20 7.13 8.04 -3.44
C ASP A 20 7.29 9.11 -4.53
N ASP A 21 6.72 8.85 -5.71
CA ASP A 21 6.76 9.83 -6.80
C ASP A 21 5.77 10.98 -6.62
N SER A 22 5.86 12.01 -7.46
CA SER A 22 4.96 13.17 -7.42
C SER A 22 3.49 12.84 -7.66
N ASN A 23 3.20 11.63 -8.15
CA ASN A 23 1.85 11.12 -8.38
C ASN A 23 1.36 10.21 -7.25
N ALA A 24 2.16 9.98 -6.21
CA ALA A 24 1.90 9.07 -5.10
C ALA A 24 1.57 7.64 -5.58
N SER A 25 2.32 7.14 -6.58
CA SER A 25 2.04 5.84 -7.21
C SER A 25 2.06 4.67 -6.22
N LEU A 26 2.99 4.66 -5.26
CA LEU A 26 3.07 3.59 -4.25
C LEU A 26 1.92 3.68 -3.24
N LEU A 27 1.62 4.88 -2.75
CA LEU A 27 0.49 5.10 -1.84
C LEU A 27 -0.85 4.72 -2.50
N LYS A 28 -1.04 5.08 -3.77
CA LYS A 28 -2.22 4.68 -4.56
C LYS A 28 -2.31 3.16 -4.70
N ALA A 29 -1.20 2.49 -5.02
CA ALA A 29 -1.17 1.03 -5.11
C ALA A 29 -1.56 0.34 -3.78
N ILE A 30 -1.17 0.92 -2.63
CA ILE A 30 -1.62 0.47 -1.30
C ILE A 30 -3.11 0.70 -1.12
N SER A 31 -3.59 1.93 -1.32
CA SER A 31 -5.01 2.28 -1.20
C SER A 31 -5.90 1.39 -2.06
N ASP A 32 -5.59 1.26 -3.34
CA ASP A 32 -6.40 0.49 -4.28
C ASP A 32 -6.28 -1.01 -4.07
N GLY A 33 -5.13 -1.47 -3.56
CA GLY A 33 -4.95 -2.86 -3.20
C GLY A 33 -5.68 -3.29 -1.92
N LEU A 34 -5.93 -2.36 -0.99
CA LEU A 34 -6.61 -2.61 0.30
C LEU A 34 -8.14 -2.56 0.18
N LYS A 35 -8.69 -1.80 -0.77
CA LYS A 35 -10.11 -1.89 -1.18
C LYS A 35 -10.44 -3.30 -1.68
#